data_AF-A0A547LQJ8-F1
#
_entry.id   AF-A0A547LQJ8-F1
#
_cell.length_a   1.000
_cell.length_b   1.000
_cell.length_c   1.000
_cell.angle_alpha   90.00
_cell.angle_beta   90.00
_cell.angle_gamma   90.00
#
_symmetry.space_group_name_H-M   'P 1'
#
loop_
_entity.id
_entity.type
_entity.pdbx_description
1 polymer ?
#
loop_
_entity_poly.entity_id
_entity_poly.type
_entity_poly.pdbx_seq_one_letter_code
_entity_poly.pdbx_strand_id
1 'polypeptide(L)'
;MTEQGLMSELDLLVSEGRNPRTMDIDLLPTIDVLRKINDEDRIVPVAVEKVLPEIAAAVDRIVLAFQKGARLIYVGAGTSGRLGVLDASECPPTFGVPEDMVIGLIAGGPDALVRSTEGAEDDPKMGAQALQEIGLTPDDVVVGIAVSGRTPYVIGGLNYAKQVGATTVALSCNPASTIAGIADIAISPVVGPEVLTGSTRLKSGTAQKLVLNMLTTASMIRIGKSYENLMVDLNPSNKKLVARAIRIVMQTSGCTAQRAKQVLAQTGNDVKLAILVAITGFDVEAARAALGKAGGFLRKAISDRTA
;
A
#
# COMPACT_ATOMS: atom_id res chain seq x y z
N MET A 1 -2.07 25.32 -20.93
CA MET A 1 -1.57 24.47 -22.05
C MET A 1 -2.61 24.54 -23.16
N THR A 2 -2.22 24.55 -24.43
CA THR A 2 -3.19 24.48 -25.55
C THR A 2 -3.66 23.04 -25.75
N GLU A 3 -4.87 22.83 -26.28
CA GLU A 3 -5.42 21.49 -26.58
C GLU A 3 -4.48 20.69 -27.48
N GLN A 4 -3.89 21.33 -28.49
CA GLN A 4 -2.95 20.72 -29.42
C GLN A 4 -1.65 20.27 -28.73
N GLY A 5 -1.19 20.99 -27.70
CA GLY A 5 -0.04 20.58 -26.90
C GLY A 5 -0.34 19.33 -26.06
N LEU A 6 -1.53 19.29 -25.45
CA LEU A 6 -1.97 18.14 -24.65
C LEU A 6 -2.11 16.87 -25.51
N MET A 7 -2.63 16.99 -26.73
CA MET A 7 -2.74 15.88 -27.68
C MET A 7 -1.36 15.30 -28.04
N SER A 8 -0.39 16.16 -28.39
CA SER A 8 0.96 15.70 -28.72
C SER A 8 1.66 15.01 -27.54
N GLU A 9 1.39 15.43 -26.30
CA GLU A 9 1.91 14.73 -25.13
C GLU A 9 1.21 13.39 -24.87
N LEU A 10 -0.11 13.30 -25.10
CA LEU A 10 -0.86 12.03 -24.96
C LEU A 10 -0.31 10.94 -25.88
N ASP A 11 0.04 11.29 -27.12
CA ASP A 11 0.57 10.35 -28.11
C ASP A 11 1.90 9.68 -27.70
N LEU A 12 2.63 10.29 -26.76
CA LEU A 12 3.89 9.77 -26.23
C LEU A 12 3.70 8.79 -25.06
N LEU A 13 2.50 8.71 -24.49
CA LEU A 13 2.21 7.88 -23.33
C LEU A 13 1.85 6.46 -23.74
N VAL A 14 2.54 5.48 -23.17
CA VAL A 14 2.24 4.06 -23.35
C VAL A 14 0.81 3.75 -22.89
N SER A 15 0.33 4.43 -21.84
CA SER A 15 -1.03 4.26 -21.31
C SER A 15 -2.15 4.70 -22.26
N GLU A 16 -1.85 5.58 -23.22
CA GLU A 16 -2.82 6.11 -24.19
C GLU A 16 -2.72 5.41 -25.56
N GLY A 17 -1.70 4.59 -25.75
CA GLY A 17 -1.52 3.80 -26.97
C GLY A 17 -2.65 2.79 -27.17
N ARG A 18 -3.02 2.55 -28.44
CA ARG A 18 -3.94 1.47 -28.79
C ARG A 18 -3.25 0.12 -28.67
N ASN A 19 -3.95 -0.87 -28.13
CA ASN A 19 -3.43 -2.22 -28.02
C ASN A 19 -3.67 -3.01 -29.32
N PRO A 20 -2.60 -3.42 -30.04
CA PRO A 20 -2.75 -4.13 -31.32
C PRO A 20 -3.42 -5.50 -31.17
N ARG A 21 -3.43 -6.08 -29.96
CA ARG A 21 -4.06 -7.39 -29.69
C ARG A 21 -5.57 -7.31 -29.48
N THR A 22 -6.16 -6.11 -29.38
CA THR A 22 -7.57 -5.91 -29.01
C THR A 22 -8.32 -5.02 -30.00
N MET A 23 -7.79 -4.87 -31.21
CA MET A 23 -8.36 -4.02 -32.26
C MET A 23 -9.76 -4.44 -32.71
N ASP A 24 -10.12 -5.71 -32.51
CA ASP A 24 -11.38 -6.36 -32.88
C ASP A 24 -12.29 -6.65 -31.68
N ILE A 25 -11.96 -6.15 -30.48
CA ILE A 25 -12.57 -6.62 -29.22
C ILE A 25 -14.08 -6.41 -29.14
N ASP A 26 -14.62 -5.41 -29.84
CA ASP A 26 -16.05 -5.08 -29.92
C ASP A 26 -16.85 -6.05 -30.81
N LEU A 27 -16.18 -6.85 -31.65
CA LEU A 27 -16.80 -7.82 -32.55
C LEU A 27 -16.84 -9.25 -31.98
N LEU A 28 -16.22 -9.46 -30.82
CA LEU A 28 -16.02 -10.79 -30.28
C LEU A 28 -17.18 -11.27 -29.41
N PRO A 29 -17.43 -12.59 -29.36
CA PRO A 29 -18.27 -13.17 -28.32
C PRO A 29 -17.72 -12.83 -26.93
N THR A 30 -18.61 -12.72 -25.94
CA THR A 30 -18.27 -12.35 -24.56
C THR A 30 -17.10 -13.14 -23.98
N ILE A 31 -17.02 -14.46 -24.24
CA ILE A 31 -15.93 -15.30 -23.72
C ILE A 31 -14.56 -14.89 -24.28
N ASP A 32 -14.50 -14.44 -25.53
CA ASP A 32 -13.25 -14.06 -26.18
C ASP A 32 -12.83 -12.62 -25.79
N VAL A 33 -13.80 -11.73 -25.52
CA VAL A 33 -13.54 -10.45 -24.84
C VAL A 33 -12.88 -10.70 -23.49
N LEU A 34 -13.46 -11.58 -22.66
CA LEU A 34 -12.93 -11.91 -21.34
C LEU A 34 -11.55 -12.57 -21.41
N ARG A 35 -11.29 -13.43 -22.41
CA ARG A 35 -9.96 -14.01 -22.65
C ARG A 35 -8.93 -12.94 -22.97
N LYS A 36 -9.24 -11.99 -23.87
CA LYS A 36 -8.33 -10.89 -24.20
C LYS A 36 -8.03 -10.02 -22.97
N ILE A 37 -9.02 -9.71 -22.14
CA ILE A 37 -8.81 -8.97 -20.88
C ILE A 37 -7.84 -9.76 -19.97
N ASN A 38 -8.13 -11.03 -19.72
CA ASN A 38 -7.31 -11.86 -18.83
C ASN A 38 -5.89 -12.11 -19.38
N ASP A 39 -5.72 -12.22 -20.70
CA ASP A 39 -4.40 -12.34 -21.34
C ASP A 39 -3.53 -11.10 -21.06
N GLU A 40 -4.14 -9.91 -21.06
CA GLU A 40 -3.48 -8.66 -20.68
C GLU A 40 -3.15 -8.62 -19.18
N ASP A 41 -4.06 -9.08 -18.31
CA ASP A 41 -3.83 -9.09 -16.85
C ASP A 41 -2.62 -9.94 -16.44
N ARG A 42 -2.32 -11.02 -17.17
CA ARG A 42 -1.14 -11.88 -16.91
C ARG A 42 0.20 -11.15 -17.02
N ILE A 43 0.24 -10.01 -17.71
CA ILE A 43 1.46 -9.23 -17.91
C ILE A 43 1.78 -8.39 -16.66
N VAL A 44 0.75 -8.07 -15.87
CA VAL A 44 0.88 -7.13 -14.75
C VAL A 44 1.89 -7.59 -13.70
N PRO A 45 1.87 -8.86 -13.20
CA PRO A 45 2.87 -9.32 -12.23
C PRO A 45 4.30 -9.27 -12.78
N VAL A 46 4.49 -9.56 -14.07
CA VAL A 46 5.81 -9.51 -14.73
C VAL A 46 6.33 -8.07 -14.83
N ALA A 47 5.44 -7.10 -15.04
CA ALA A 47 5.82 -5.68 -15.02
C ALA A 47 6.21 -5.22 -13.61
N VAL A 48 5.51 -5.69 -12.57
CA VAL A 48 5.84 -5.39 -11.16
C VAL A 48 7.16 -6.06 -10.74
N GLU A 49 7.42 -7.28 -11.19
CA GLU A 49 8.67 -8.01 -10.91
C GLU A 49 9.91 -7.20 -11.32
N LYS A 50 9.85 -6.50 -12.46
CA LYS A 50 10.95 -5.70 -12.99
C LYS A 50 11.32 -4.49 -12.13
N VAL A 51 10.43 -4.05 -11.25
CA VAL A 51 10.62 -2.86 -10.38
C VAL A 51 10.70 -3.21 -8.89
N LEU A 52 10.94 -4.48 -8.57
CA LEU A 52 11.18 -4.92 -7.19
C LEU A 52 12.34 -4.18 -6.49
N PRO A 53 13.46 -3.82 -7.15
CA PRO A 53 14.53 -3.04 -6.51
C PRO A 53 14.05 -1.69 -5.98
N GLU A 54 13.24 -0.96 -6.75
CA GLU A 54 12.70 0.35 -6.38
C GLU A 54 11.60 0.22 -5.31
N ILE A 55 10.77 -0.83 -5.38
CA ILE A 55 9.81 -1.17 -4.32
C ILE A 55 10.55 -1.45 -3.01
N ALA A 56 11.65 -2.22 -3.05
CA ALA A 56 12.45 -2.53 -1.87
C ALA A 56 13.07 -1.26 -1.26
N ALA A 57 13.61 -0.37 -2.09
CA ALA A 57 14.13 0.92 -1.64
C ALA A 57 13.04 1.77 -0.94
N ALA A 58 11.83 1.83 -1.52
CA ALA A 58 10.71 2.53 -0.89
C ALA A 58 10.32 1.90 0.45
N VAL A 59 10.22 0.57 0.52
CA VAL A 59 9.95 -0.17 1.77
C VAL A 59 10.99 0.16 2.84
N ASP A 60 12.28 0.19 2.53
CA ASP A 60 13.31 0.50 3.51
C ASP A 60 13.16 1.94 4.05
N ARG A 61 12.77 2.91 3.22
CA ARG A 61 12.47 4.29 3.67
C ARG A 61 11.23 4.34 4.56
N ILE A 62 10.18 3.60 4.20
CA ILE A 62 8.94 3.49 4.99
C ILE A 62 9.21 2.86 6.35
N VAL A 63 10.00 1.80 6.40
CA VAL A 63 10.39 1.13 7.66
C VAL A 63 11.12 2.11 8.59
N LEU A 64 12.04 2.91 8.06
CA LEU A 64 12.74 3.93 8.84
C LEU A 64 11.78 5.02 9.36
N ALA A 65 10.82 5.46 8.55
CA ALA A 65 9.80 6.42 8.97
C ALA A 65 8.92 5.85 10.10
N PHE A 66 8.41 4.62 9.95
CA PHE A 66 7.61 3.96 10.98
C PHE A 66 8.37 3.76 12.28
N GLN A 67 9.67 3.45 12.24
CA GLN A 67 10.50 3.33 13.44
C GLN A 67 10.67 4.66 14.19
N LYS A 68 10.52 5.80 13.52
CA LYS A 68 10.50 7.14 14.12
C LYS A 68 9.10 7.59 14.56
N GLY A 69 8.07 6.76 14.33
CA GLY A 69 6.67 7.13 14.57
C GLY A 69 6.08 8.04 13.49
N ALA A 70 6.73 8.18 12.34
CA ALA A 70 6.21 8.91 11.20
C ALA A 70 5.30 8.04 10.32
N ARG A 71 4.73 8.62 9.26
CA ARG A 71 3.61 8.04 8.50
C ARG A 71 3.97 7.72 7.05
N LEU A 72 3.17 6.84 6.46
CA LEU A 72 3.12 6.60 5.01
C LEU A 72 1.89 7.28 4.44
N ILE A 73 2.06 8.16 3.45
CA ILE A 73 0.98 8.96 2.89
C ILE A 73 0.89 8.72 1.38
N TYR A 74 -0.26 8.26 0.91
CA TYR A 74 -0.60 8.13 -0.50
C TYR A 74 -1.31 9.39 -1.00
N VAL A 75 -0.93 9.89 -2.18
CA VAL A 75 -1.56 11.05 -2.82
C VAL A 75 -1.90 10.69 -4.26
N GLY A 76 -3.17 10.75 -4.65
CA GLY A 76 -3.61 10.41 -6.01
C GLY A 76 -4.96 11.02 -6.39
N ALA A 77 -5.32 10.88 -7.66
CA ALA A 77 -6.64 11.26 -8.17
C ALA A 77 -7.37 10.04 -8.73
N GLY A 78 -8.70 10.12 -8.85
CA GLY A 78 -9.53 9.09 -9.47
C GLY A 78 -9.24 7.68 -8.93
N THR A 79 -9.03 6.71 -9.83
CA THR A 79 -8.70 5.32 -9.45
C THR A 79 -7.45 5.22 -8.59
N SER A 80 -6.40 5.97 -8.91
CA SER A 80 -5.14 5.94 -8.17
C SER A 80 -5.30 6.41 -6.72
N GLY A 81 -6.04 7.51 -6.50
CA GLY A 81 -6.38 7.98 -5.15
C GLY A 81 -7.24 6.97 -4.37
N ARG A 82 -8.24 6.36 -5.03
CA ARG A 82 -9.09 5.33 -4.42
C ARG A 82 -8.29 4.10 -4.00
N LEU A 83 -7.32 3.67 -4.80
CA LEU A 83 -6.44 2.54 -4.46
C LEU A 83 -5.53 2.86 -3.27
N GLY A 84 -5.02 4.10 -3.17
CA GLY A 84 -4.29 4.55 -1.99
C GLY A 84 -5.15 4.50 -0.72
N VAL A 85 -6.40 4.98 -0.80
CA VAL A 85 -7.34 4.92 0.32
C VAL A 85 -7.71 3.47 0.69
N LEU A 86 -7.93 2.60 -0.30
CA LEU A 86 -8.19 1.18 -0.09
C LEU A 86 -7.06 0.52 0.72
N ASP A 87 -5.81 0.63 0.26
CA ASP A 87 -4.65 0.02 0.93
C ASP A 87 -4.44 0.58 2.35
N ALA A 88 -4.59 1.90 2.53
CA ALA A 88 -4.53 2.55 3.84
C ALA A 88 -5.59 2.00 4.81
N SER A 89 -6.86 1.90 4.38
CA SER A 89 -7.98 1.41 5.20
C SER A 89 -7.82 -0.04 5.67
N GLU A 90 -7.04 -0.85 4.96
CA GLU A 90 -6.79 -2.24 5.31
C GLU A 90 -5.70 -2.38 6.38
N CYS A 91 -4.89 -1.34 6.62
CA CYS A 91 -3.76 -1.41 7.55
C CYS A 91 -4.19 -1.57 9.02
N PRO A 92 -5.11 -0.77 9.58
CA PRO A 92 -5.55 -0.92 10.98
C PRO A 92 -6.12 -2.31 11.33
N PRO A 93 -7.10 -2.87 10.57
CA PRO A 93 -7.65 -4.18 10.92
C PRO A 93 -6.67 -5.34 10.65
N THR A 94 -5.69 -5.17 9.76
CA THR A 94 -4.71 -6.20 9.40
C THR A 94 -3.51 -6.22 10.33
N PHE A 95 -2.94 -5.06 10.66
CA PHE A 95 -1.67 -4.94 11.38
C PHE A 95 -1.82 -4.30 12.78
N GLY A 96 -3.05 -4.01 13.21
CA GLY A 96 -3.34 -3.44 14.53
C GLY A 96 -2.63 -2.10 14.74
N VAL A 97 -2.53 -1.31 13.67
CA VAL A 97 -1.89 0.01 13.68
C VAL A 97 -2.93 1.12 13.81
N PRO A 98 -2.54 2.31 14.30
CA PRO A 98 -3.40 3.50 14.26
C PRO A 98 -3.86 3.86 12.85
N GLU A 99 -5.03 4.50 12.75
CA GLU A 99 -5.64 4.96 11.49
C GLU A 99 -4.78 5.99 10.74
N ASP A 100 -3.93 6.73 11.46
CA ASP A 100 -3.07 7.78 10.90
C ASP A 100 -1.67 7.31 10.51
N MET A 101 -1.32 6.05 10.76
CA MET A 101 -0.01 5.49 10.38
C MET A 101 0.14 5.35 8.87
N VAL A 102 -0.96 5.03 8.17
CA VAL A 102 -1.03 4.97 6.70
C VAL A 102 -2.25 5.75 6.24
N ILE A 103 -2.04 6.79 5.43
CA ILE A 103 -3.08 7.75 5.03
C ILE A 103 -3.25 7.73 3.52
N GLY A 104 -4.51 7.66 3.05
CA GLY A 104 -4.84 7.87 1.64
C GLY A 104 -5.48 9.23 1.40
N LEU A 105 -4.85 10.06 0.56
CA LEU A 105 -5.38 11.35 0.10
C LEU A 105 -5.81 11.25 -1.35
N ILE A 106 -7.05 11.70 -1.61
CA ILE A 106 -7.66 11.69 -2.93
C ILE A 106 -8.04 13.10 -3.36
N ALA A 107 -7.70 13.46 -4.61
CA ALA A 107 -8.14 14.71 -5.22
C ALA A 107 -9.67 14.83 -5.19
N GLY A 108 -10.18 15.96 -4.69
CA GLY A 108 -11.62 16.18 -4.48
C GLY A 108 -12.16 15.67 -3.15
N GLY A 109 -11.31 15.13 -2.27
CA GLY A 109 -11.69 14.76 -0.89
C GLY A 109 -12.56 13.50 -0.80
N PRO A 110 -13.17 13.24 0.38
CA PRO A 110 -13.92 12.00 0.63
C PRO A 110 -15.05 11.72 -0.36
N ASP A 111 -15.70 12.75 -0.92
CA ASP A 111 -16.76 12.60 -1.92
C ASP A 111 -16.25 11.91 -3.20
N ALA A 112 -14.97 12.12 -3.55
CA ALA A 112 -14.33 11.50 -4.71
C ALA A 112 -14.18 9.97 -4.58
N LEU A 113 -14.37 9.40 -3.38
CA LEU A 113 -14.35 7.95 -3.17
C LEU A 113 -15.52 7.25 -3.85
N VAL A 114 -16.70 7.87 -3.83
CA VAL A 114 -17.95 7.29 -4.33
C VAL A 114 -18.43 7.94 -5.63
N ARG A 115 -17.94 9.14 -5.96
CA ARG A 115 -18.28 9.89 -7.17
C ARG A 115 -17.02 10.37 -7.87
N SER A 116 -17.09 10.61 -9.17
CA SER A 116 -16.00 11.31 -9.87
C SER A 116 -16.15 12.81 -9.66
N THR A 117 -15.04 13.48 -9.34
CA THR A 117 -14.98 14.93 -9.19
C THR A 117 -14.17 15.48 -10.36
N GLU A 118 -14.85 16.08 -11.35
CA GLU A 118 -14.19 16.67 -12.51
C GLU A 118 -13.30 17.86 -12.09
N GLY A 119 -12.12 17.97 -12.71
CA GLY A 119 -11.18 19.09 -12.53
C GLY A 119 -10.34 19.08 -11.25
N ALA A 120 -10.66 18.26 -10.25
CA ALA A 120 -9.88 18.20 -9.00
C ALA A 120 -8.44 17.71 -9.21
N GLU A 121 -8.20 16.92 -10.25
CA GLU A 121 -6.86 16.40 -10.58
C GLU A 121 -5.95 17.41 -11.27
N ASP A 122 -6.53 18.49 -11.80
CA ASP A 122 -5.84 19.53 -12.57
C ASP A 122 -5.28 20.68 -11.70
N ASP A 123 -5.62 20.72 -10.41
CA ASP A 123 -5.12 21.74 -9.49
C ASP A 123 -3.90 21.25 -8.68
N PRO A 124 -2.68 21.72 -8.97
CA PRO A 124 -1.50 21.36 -8.20
C PRO A 124 -1.51 21.94 -6.77
N LYS A 125 -2.22 23.05 -6.51
CA LYS A 125 -2.28 23.65 -5.18
C LYS A 125 -3.03 22.74 -4.20
N MET A 126 -4.09 22.08 -4.68
CA MET A 126 -4.87 21.16 -3.86
C MET A 126 -4.03 19.97 -3.33
N GLY A 127 -3.06 19.49 -4.11
CA GLY A 127 -2.16 18.42 -3.66
C GLY A 127 -1.26 18.84 -2.51
N ALA A 128 -0.68 20.05 -2.60
CA ALA A 128 0.12 20.63 -1.53
C ALA A 128 -0.73 20.92 -0.29
N GLN A 129 -1.92 21.50 -0.49
CA GLN A 129 -2.84 21.84 0.59
C GLN A 129 -3.28 20.59 1.37
N ALA A 130 -3.61 19.49 0.70
CA ALA A 130 -4.01 18.25 1.37
C ALA A 130 -2.90 17.71 2.31
N LEU A 131 -1.63 17.86 1.92
CA LEU A 131 -0.48 17.49 2.77
C LEU A 131 -0.25 18.49 3.91
N GLN A 132 -0.52 19.78 3.70
CA GLN A 132 -0.47 20.80 4.75
C GLN A 132 -1.52 20.55 5.84
N GLU A 133 -2.74 20.23 5.44
CA GLU A 133 -3.88 20.01 6.34
C GLU A 133 -3.65 18.84 7.32
N ILE A 134 -2.92 17.80 6.88
CA ILE A 134 -2.53 16.68 7.75
C ILE A 134 -1.20 16.90 8.48
N GLY A 135 -0.61 18.09 8.37
CA GLY A 135 0.66 18.44 9.02
C GLY A 135 1.82 17.54 8.58
N LEU A 136 2.08 17.44 7.27
CA LEU A 136 3.23 16.70 6.75
C LEU A 136 4.55 17.11 7.43
N THR A 137 5.37 16.14 7.80
CA THR A 137 6.67 16.32 8.44
C THR A 137 7.82 15.80 7.58
N PRO A 138 9.07 16.20 7.82
CA PRO A 138 10.23 15.70 7.07
C PRO A 138 10.53 14.20 7.30
N ASP A 139 9.99 13.60 8.37
CA ASP A 139 10.19 12.18 8.66
C ASP A 139 9.16 11.28 7.95
N ASP A 140 8.08 11.86 7.40
CA ASP A 140 7.06 11.13 6.65
C ASP A 140 7.56 10.66 5.27
N VAL A 141 6.87 9.67 4.70
CA VAL A 141 7.05 9.22 3.32
C VAL A 141 5.79 9.52 2.52
N VAL A 142 5.94 10.23 1.40
CA VAL A 142 4.84 10.56 0.48
C VAL A 142 4.99 9.78 -0.82
N VAL A 143 3.97 9.01 -1.18
CA VAL A 143 3.90 8.28 -2.45
C VAL A 143 2.84 8.93 -3.35
N GLY A 144 3.29 9.56 -4.42
CA GLY A 144 2.46 10.16 -5.45
C GLY A 144 2.06 9.13 -6.52
N ILE A 145 0.77 8.93 -6.71
CA ILE A 145 0.22 7.85 -7.55
C ILE A 145 -0.54 8.46 -8.74
N ALA A 146 0.02 8.30 -9.95
CA ALA A 146 -0.63 8.71 -11.19
C ALA A 146 -0.17 7.84 -12.35
N VAL A 147 -1.10 7.15 -13.04
CA VAL A 147 -0.76 6.27 -14.17
C VAL A 147 -0.05 7.05 -15.29
N SER A 148 -0.63 8.18 -15.69
CA SER A 148 -0.04 9.09 -16.68
C SER A 148 1.32 9.64 -16.22
N GLY A 149 1.51 9.71 -14.90
CA GLY A 149 2.70 10.25 -14.25
C GLY A 149 2.89 11.75 -14.43
N ARG A 150 1.80 12.47 -14.78
CA ARG A 150 1.81 13.93 -14.98
C ARG A 150 0.62 14.67 -14.36
N THR A 151 -0.20 13.98 -13.56
CA THR A 151 -1.38 14.57 -12.91
C THR A 151 -1.00 15.76 -12.03
N PRO A 152 -1.48 16.99 -12.31
CA PRO A 152 -1.08 18.21 -11.60
C PRO A 152 -1.23 18.14 -10.08
N TYR A 153 -2.35 17.60 -9.56
CA TYR A 153 -2.56 17.37 -8.13
C TYR A 153 -1.41 16.58 -7.49
N VAL A 154 -0.97 15.50 -8.13
CA VAL A 154 0.11 14.64 -7.63
C VAL A 154 1.47 15.34 -7.73
N ILE A 155 1.72 16.07 -8.83
CA ILE A 155 2.93 16.89 -9.00
C ILE A 155 3.04 17.92 -7.88
N GLY A 156 1.96 18.63 -7.57
CA GLY A 156 1.92 19.63 -6.51
C GLY A 156 2.18 19.04 -5.12
N GLY A 157 1.57 17.87 -4.84
CA GLY A 157 1.83 17.13 -3.60
C GLY A 157 3.29 16.71 -3.44
N LEU A 158 3.89 16.10 -4.47
CA LEU A 158 5.28 15.66 -4.43
C LEU A 158 6.27 16.84 -4.32
N ASN A 159 6.03 17.95 -5.02
CA ASN A 159 6.86 19.14 -4.90
C ASN A 159 6.82 19.72 -3.47
N TYR A 160 5.64 19.79 -2.87
CA TYR A 160 5.50 20.25 -1.48
C TYR A 160 6.18 19.29 -0.50
N ALA A 161 6.00 17.98 -0.66
CA ALA A 161 6.67 16.99 0.18
C ALA A 161 8.20 17.12 0.13
N LYS A 162 8.76 17.34 -1.07
CA LYS A 162 10.19 17.59 -1.25
C LYS A 162 10.64 18.90 -0.59
N GLN A 163 9.83 19.95 -0.67
CA GLN A 163 10.11 21.22 0.01
C GLN A 163 10.14 21.07 1.54
N VAL A 164 9.25 20.25 2.10
CA VAL A 164 9.24 19.92 3.55
C VAL A 164 10.45 19.06 3.94
N GLY A 165 11.02 18.30 2.99
CA GLY A 165 12.13 17.38 3.23
C GLY A 165 11.68 15.94 3.52
N ALA A 166 10.39 15.64 3.28
CA ALA A 166 9.87 14.27 3.35
C ALA A 166 10.45 13.41 2.23
N THR A 167 10.54 12.10 2.45
CA THR A 167 10.95 11.19 1.37
C THR A 167 9.83 11.08 0.35
N THR A 168 10.15 11.21 -0.93
CA THR A 168 9.18 11.19 -2.01
C THR A 168 9.32 9.96 -2.90
N VAL A 169 8.20 9.30 -3.18
CA VAL A 169 8.12 8.14 -4.09
C VAL A 169 7.09 8.43 -5.18
N ALA A 170 7.42 8.15 -6.43
CA ALA A 170 6.51 8.25 -7.56
C ALA A 170 6.09 6.86 -8.03
N LEU A 171 4.78 6.66 -8.26
CA LEU A 171 4.22 5.44 -8.82
C LEU A 171 3.43 5.76 -10.10
N SER A 172 4.02 5.45 -11.26
CA SER A 172 3.42 5.59 -12.59
C SER A 172 3.53 4.32 -13.42
N CYS A 173 2.81 4.22 -14.54
CA CYS A 173 3.00 3.12 -15.51
C CYS A 173 3.64 3.57 -16.83
N ASN A 174 4.09 4.83 -16.88
CA ASN A 174 4.86 5.40 -17.96
C ASN A 174 6.33 5.63 -17.49
N PRO A 175 7.35 5.19 -18.27
CA PRO A 175 8.74 5.12 -17.81
C PRO A 175 9.47 6.48 -17.74
N ALA A 176 9.00 7.50 -18.45
CA ALA A 176 9.60 8.85 -18.46
C ALA A 176 8.57 9.89 -17.99
N SER A 177 8.11 9.74 -16.75
CA SER A 177 7.04 10.58 -16.21
C SER A 177 7.57 11.80 -15.45
N THR A 178 6.78 12.88 -15.44
CA THR A 178 7.08 14.10 -14.70
C THR A 178 7.26 13.82 -13.21
N ILE A 179 6.39 13.00 -12.62
CA ILE A 179 6.50 12.67 -11.19
C ILE A 179 7.74 11.83 -10.86
N ALA A 180 8.21 10.98 -11.79
CA ALA A 180 9.44 10.23 -11.61
C ALA A 180 10.67 11.15 -11.55
N GLY A 181 10.68 12.26 -12.31
CA GLY A 181 11.75 13.26 -12.24
C GLY A 181 11.73 14.12 -10.98
N ILE A 182 10.60 14.17 -10.26
CA ILE A 182 10.45 14.94 -9.01
C ILE A 182 10.88 14.11 -7.82
N ALA A 183 10.45 12.84 -7.76
CA ALA A 183 10.58 11.97 -6.60
C ALA A 183 12.01 11.46 -6.38
N ASP A 184 12.33 11.11 -5.12
CA ASP A 184 13.60 10.48 -4.75
C ASP A 184 13.68 9.03 -5.24
N ILE A 185 12.52 8.35 -5.28
CA ILE A 185 12.38 6.96 -5.76
C ILE A 185 11.26 6.90 -6.80
N ALA A 186 11.54 6.34 -7.97
CA ALA A 186 10.54 6.17 -9.04
C ALA A 186 10.23 4.68 -9.25
N ILE A 187 8.99 4.28 -9.03
CA ILE A 187 8.48 2.93 -9.28
C ILE A 187 7.63 2.98 -10.54
N SER A 188 8.07 2.32 -11.61
CA SER A 188 7.45 2.41 -12.94
C SER A 188 7.16 1.06 -13.59
N PRO A 189 6.18 0.27 -13.08
CA PRO A 189 5.76 -0.97 -13.73
C PRO A 189 5.06 -0.65 -15.06
N VAL A 190 5.79 -0.82 -16.17
CA VAL A 190 5.27 -0.57 -17.54
C VAL A 190 4.42 -1.76 -17.99
N VAL A 191 3.10 -1.58 -17.99
CA VAL A 191 2.11 -2.63 -18.32
C VAL A 191 1.66 -2.65 -19.79
N GLY A 192 2.14 -1.71 -20.60
CA GLY A 192 1.75 -1.56 -22.01
C GLY A 192 0.36 -0.93 -22.19
N PRO A 193 -0.12 -0.83 -23.44
CA PRO A 193 -1.43 -0.24 -23.75
C PRO A 193 -2.58 -1.06 -23.16
N GLU A 194 -3.61 -0.38 -22.67
CA GLU A 194 -4.78 -1.03 -22.07
C GLU A 194 -5.63 -1.77 -23.11
N VAL A 195 -6.39 -2.79 -22.67
CA VAL A 195 -7.31 -3.55 -23.54
C VAL A 195 -8.37 -2.63 -24.18
N LEU A 196 -8.82 -1.63 -23.43
CA LEU A 196 -9.61 -0.49 -23.87
C LEU A 196 -8.73 0.76 -23.72
N THR A 197 -8.39 1.38 -24.85
CA THR A 197 -7.46 2.52 -24.93
C THR A 197 -7.75 3.58 -23.87
N GLY A 198 -6.72 3.98 -23.11
CA GLY A 198 -6.83 5.00 -22.04
C GLY A 198 -7.54 4.53 -20.76
N SER A 199 -8.14 3.33 -20.72
CA SER A 199 -8.84 2.80 -19.54
C SER A 199 -7.86 2.27 -18.47
N THR A 200 -7.05 3.17 -17.92
CA THR A 200 -5.98 2.89 -16.97
C THR A 200 -6.44 2.34 -15.62
N ARG A 201 -7.75 2.32 -15.35
CA ARG A 201 -8.32 1.62 -14.20
C ARG A 201 -8.11 0.10 -14.25
N LEU A 202 -7.67 -0.45 -15.38
CA LEU A 202 -7.47 -1.88 -15.64
C LEU A 202 -6.05 -2.30 -15.24
N LYS A 203 -5.16 -2.63 -16.19
CA LYS A 203 -3.82 -3.17 -15.85
C LYS A 203 -3.02 -2.23 -14.98
N SER A 204 -3.05 -0.93 -15.29
CA SER A 204 -2.29 0.07 -14.54
C SER A 204 -2.81 0.19 -13.10
N GLY A 205 -4.12 0.19 -12.90
CA GLY A 205 -4.75 0.11 -11.57
C GLY A 205 -4.39 -1.17 -10.82
N THR A 206 -4.37 -2.33 -11.51
CA THR A 206 -3.93 -3.60 -10.92
C THR A 206 -2.46 -3.54 -10.50
N ALA A 207 -1.57 -2.99 -11.33
CA ALA A 207 -0.16 -2.81 -11.01
C ALA A 207 0.01 -1.92 -9.77
N GLN A 208 -0.72 -0.79 -9.72
CA GLN A 208 -0.73 0.10 -8.57
C GLN A 208 -1.15 -0.64 -7.30
N LYS A 209 -2.25 -1.40 -7.34
CA LYS A 209 -2.71 -2.19 -6.19
C LYS A 209 -1.63 -3.16 -5.69
N LEU A 210 -0.99 -3.89 -6.61
CA LEU A 210 0.07 -4.84 -6.24
C LEU A 210 1.25 -4.14 -5.57
N VAL A 211 1.69 -3.00 -6.10
CA VAL A 211 2.78 -2.21 -5.51
C VAL A 211 2.39 -1.69 -4.14
N LEU A 212 1.22 -1.06 -3.97
CA LEU A 212 0.77 -0.53 -2.68
C LEU A 212 0.70 -1.62 -1.60
N ASN A 213 0.13 -2.79 -1.96
CA ASN A 213 0.09 -3.93 -1.05
C ASN A 213 1.49 -4.44 -0.68
N MET A 214 2.47 -4.38 -1.59
CA MET A 214 3.86 -4.70 -1.28
C MET A 214 4.47 -3.67 -0.33
N LEU A 215 4.25 -2.37 -0.55
CA LEU A 215 4.76 -1.30 0.31
C LEU A 215 4.30 -1.46 1.76
N THR A 216 2.99 -1.60 1.99
CA THR A 216 2.45 -1.76 3.35
C THR A 216 2.79 -3.11 3.95
N THR A 217 2.53 -4.21 3.25
CA THR A 217 2.73 -5.56 3.80
C THR A 217 4.20 -5.81 4.14
N ALA A 218 5.13 -5.47 3.23
CA ALA A 218 6.55 -5.68 3.49
C ALA A 218 7.05 -4.78 4.63
N SER A 219 6.63 -3.52 4.68
CA SER A 219 7.01 -2.61 5.77
C SER A 219 6.50 -3.10 7.12
N MET A 220 5.25 -3.57 7.19
CA MET A 220 4.63 -4.10 8.42
C MET A 220 5.34 -5.37 8.91
N ILE A 221 5.70 -6.28 8.00
CA ILE A 221 6.53 -7.45 8.31
C ILE A 221 7.90 -6.99 8.88
N ARG A 222 8.53 -6.00 8.23
CA ARG A 222 9.85 -5.48 8.59
C ARG A 222 9.88 -4.69 9.90
N ILE A 223 8.74 -4.31 10.46
CA ILE A 223 8.61 -3.73 11.82
C ILE A 223 7.98 -4.72 12.83
N GLY A 224 7.91 -6.01 12.49
CA GLY A 224 7.53 -7.06 13.42
C GLY A 224 6.03 -7.27 13.62
N LYS A 225 5.17 -6.81 12.70
CA LYS A 225 3.71 -7.04 12.77
C LYS A 225 3.27 -8.47 12.44
N SER A 226 4.18 -9.30 11.96
CA SER A 226 3.95 -10.71 11.66
C SER A 226 4.87 -11.64 12.46
N TYR A 227 4.47 -12.91 12.52
CA TYR A 227 5.34 -14.01 12.93
C TYR A 227 5.19 -15.10 11.88
N GLU A 228 6.30 -15.47 11.23
CA GLU A 228 6.24 -16.32 10.03
C GLU A 228 5.36 -15.64 8.97
N ASN A 229 4.33 -16.33 8.51
CA ASN A 229 3.31 -15.82 7.60
C ASN A 229 1.98 -15.54 8.33
N LEU A 230 1.99 -15.49 9.67
CA LEU A 230 0.81 -15.26 10.48
C LEU A 230 0.71 -13.79 10.89
N MET A 231 -0.50 -13.26 10.70
CA MET A 231 -0.92 -11.93 11.13
C MET A 231 -1.15 -11.95 12.64
N VAL A 232 -0.13 -11.67 13.43
CA VAL A 232 -0.17 -11.79 14.90
C VAL A 232 -0.51 -10.49 15.63
N ASP A 233 -0.55 -9.36 14.92
CA ASP A 233 -1.00 -8.06 15.46
C ASP A 233 -2.42 -7.68 14.97
N LEU A 234 -3.27 -8.66 14.67
CA LEU A 234 -4.65 -8.36 14.29
C LEU A 234 -5.46 -7.82 15.47
N ASN A 235 -6.46 -6.96 15.19
CA ASN A 235 -7.44 -6.52 16.19
C ASN A 235 -8.68 -7.43 16.15
N PRO A 236 -8.98 -8.25 17.19
CA PRO A 236 -10.11 -9.19 17.19
C PRO A 236 -11.49 -8.54 17.38
N SER A 237 -11.87 -7.59 16.51
CA SER A 237 -13.07 -6.77 16.65
C SER A 237 -14.41 -7.46 16.32
N ASN A 238 -14.37 -8.68 15.77
CA ASN A 238 -15.58 -9.43 15.42
C ASN A 238 -15.39 -10.94 15.63
N LYS A 239 -16.51 -11.69 15.60
CA LYS A 239 -16.53 -13.15 15.85
C LYS A 239 -15.54 -13.93 14.96
N LYS A 240 -15.39 -13.54 13.69
CA LYS A 240 -14.44 -14.16 12.74
C LYS A 240 -13.00 -13.92 13.19
N LEU A 241 -12.66 -12.70 13.59
CA LEU A 241 -11.31 -12.35 14.03
C LEU A 241 -10.96 -12.95 15.40
N VAL A 242 -11.91 -13.08 16.32
CA VAL A 242 -11.71 -13.82 17.58
C VAL A 242 -11.41 -15.29 17.33
N ALA A 243 -12.16 -15.95 16.43
CA ALA A 243 -11.89 -17.34 16.06
C ALA A 243 -10.52 -17.50 15.39
N ARG A 244 -10.13 -16.52 14.56
CA ARG A 244 -8.80 -16.47 13.93
C ARG A 244 -7.68 -16.31 14.97
N ALA A 245 -7.83 -15.42 15.95
CA ALA A 245 -6.87 -15.23 17.03
C ALA A 245 -6.61 -16.53 17.80
N ILE A 246 -7.66 -17.24 18.20
CA ILE A 246 -7.55 -18.55 18.88
C ILE A 246 -6.77 -19.54 18.00
N ARG A 247 -7.12 -19.63 16.71
CA ARG A 247 -6.45 -20.53 15.77
C ARG A 247 -4.96 -20.20 15.61
N ILE A 248 -4.60 -18.92 15.53
CA ILE A 248 -3.22 -18.46 15.40
C ILE A 248 -2.40 -18.86 16.63
N VAL A 249 -2.92 -18.64 17.85
CA VAL A 249 -2.24 -19.05 19.09
C VAL A 249 -2.05 -20.57 19.12
N MET A 250 -3.05 -21.35 18.71
CA MET A 250 -2.94 -22.81 18.63
C MET A 250 -1.89 -23.26 17.59
N GLN A 251 -1.90 -22.67 16.39
CA GLN A 251 -0.98 -23.04 15.31
C GLN A 251 0.48 -22.74 15.64
N THR A 252 0.74 -21.67 16.39
CA THR A 252 2.10 -21.24 16.74
C THR A 252 2.65 -21.93 17.98
N SER A 253 1.81 -22.20 18.98
CA SER A 253 2.23 -22.76 20.27
C SER A 253 1.97 -24.26 20.42
N GLY A 254 1.12 -24.86 19.58
CA GLY A 254 0.65 -26.24 19.72
C GLY A 254 -0.33 -26.45 20.88
N CYS A 255 -0.80 -25.39 21.56
CA CYS A 255 -1.68 -25.52 22.71
C CYS A 255 -3.13 -25.87 22.33
N THR A 256 -3.94 -26.25 23.32
CA THR A 256 -5.37 -26.50 23.12
C THR A 256 -6.15 -25.20 22.91
N ALA A 257 -7.36 -25.30 22.33
CA ALA A 257 -8.26 -24.16 22.18
C ALA A 257 -8.65 -23.53 23.53
N GLN A 258 -8.76 -24.34 24.59
CA GLN A 258 -9.03 -23.85 25.94
C GLN A 258 -7.88 -23.00 26.46
N ARG A 259 -6.63 -23.49 26.33
CA ARG A 259 -5.44 -22.73 26.72
C ARG A 259 -5.30 -21.45 25.90
N ALA A 260 -5.51 -21.51 24.59
CA ALA A 260 -5.48 -20.35 23.71
C ALA A 260 -6.47 -19.25 24.15
N LYS A 261 -7.72 -19.63 24.46
CA LYS A 261 -8.73 -18.70 24.99
C LYS A 261 -8.31 -18.07 26.32
N GLN A 262 -7.72 -18.87 27.22
CA GLN A 262 -7.25 -18.38 28.52
C GLN A 262 -6.13 -17.34 28.36
N VAL A 263 -5.10 -17.61 27.55
CA VAL A 263 -3.99 -16.66 27.36
C VAL A 263 -4.42 -15.40 26.62
N LEU A 264 -5.34 -15.51 25.65
CA LEU A 264 -5.93 -14.34 24.99
C LEU A 264 -6.70 -13.46 25.98
N ALA A 265 -7.48 -14.06 26.88
CA ALA A 265 -8.17 -13.30 27.92
C ALA A 265 -7.19 -12.60 28.88
N GLN A 266 -6.11 -13.29 29.28
CA GLN A 266 -5.06 -12.73 30.16
C GLN A 266 -4.30 -11.56 29.53
N THR A 267 -4.21 -11.52 28.21
CA THR A 267 -3.44 -10.52 27.46
C THR A 267 -4.31 -9.42 26.85
N GLY A 268 -5.61 -9.36 27.20
CA GLY A 268 -6.53 -8.37 26.64
C GLY A 268 -6.77 -8.56 25.14
N ASN A 269 -6.70 -9.80 24.65
CA ASN A 269 -6.76 -10.19 23.24
C ASN A 269 -5.56 -9.75 22.37
N ASP A 270 -4.44 -9.36 22.98
CA ASP A 270 -3.17 -9.20 22.26
C ASP A 270 -2.66 -10.58 21.83
N VAL A 271 -2.83 -10.89 20.53
CA VAL A 271 -2.49 -12.21 19.98
C VAL A 271 -0.99 -12.46 20.01
N LYS A 272 -0.16 -11.45 19.74
CA LYS A 272 1.29 -11.57 19.75
C LYS A 272 1.81 -11.87 21.16
N LEU A 273 1.31 -11.15 22.15
CA LEU A 273 1.62 -11.38 23.56
C LEU A 273 1.10 -12.75 24.04
N ALA A 274 -0.11 -13.13 23.62
CA ALA A 274 -0.69 -14.44 23.94
C ALA A 274 0.16 -15.60 23.41
N ILE A 275 0.70 -15.49 22.19
CA ILE A 275 1.62 -16.49 21.63
C ILE A 275 2.88 -16.57 22.49
N LEU A 276 3.47 -15.42 22.85
CA LEU A 276 4.70 -15.41 23.65
C LEU A 276 4.46 -16.09 25.01
N VAL A 277 3.37 -15.75 25.71
CA VAL A 277 2.96 -16.39 26.97
C VAL A 277 2.73 -17.90 26.79
N ALA A 278 2.05 -18.31 25.71
CA ALA A 278 1.77 -19.71 25.45
C ALA A 278 3.03 -20.55 25.19
N ILE A 279 4.01 -20.00 24.48
CA ILE A 279 5.27 -20.70 24.14
C ILE A 279 6.26 -20.67 25.31
N THR A 280 6.37 -19.53 25.99
CA THR A 280 7.42 -19.33 27.02
C THR A 280 7.01 -19.75 28.41
N GLY A 281 5.71 -19.70 28.72
CA GLY A 281 5.21 -19.85 30.08
C GLY A 281 5.47 -18.63 30.97
N PHE A 282 5.95 -17.51 30.41
CA PHE A 282 6.07 -16.25 31.15
C PHE A 282 4.72 -15.77 31.65
N ASP A 283 4.73 -15.02 32.75
CA ASP A 283 3.61 -14.15 33.07
C ASP A 283 3.49 -13.01 32.05
N VAL A 284 2.36 -12.32 32.08
CA VAL A 284 2.01 -11.29 31.08
C VAL A 284 2.99 -10.12 31.09
N GLU A 285 3.49 -9.70 32.27
CA GLU A 285 4.38 -8.55 32.39
C GLU A 285 5.80 -8.89 31.93
N ALA A 286 6.32 -10.06 32.31
CA ALA A 286 7.59 -10.57 31.82
C ALA A 286 7.57 -10.77 30.29
N ALA A 287 6.48 -11.31 29.74
CA ALA A 287 6.29 -11.43 28.30
C ALA A 287 6.25 -10.07 27.60
N ARG A 288 5.54 -9.09 28.17
CA ARG A 288 5.46 -7.72 27.64
C ARG A 288 6.83 -7.05 27.63
N ALA A 289 7.60 -7.19 28.71
CA ALA A 289 8.96 -6.66 28.81
C ALA A 289 9.91 -7.32 27.79
N ALA A 290 9.86 -8.64 27.65
CA ALA A 290 10.66 -9.38 26.67
C ALA A 290 10.33 -8.95 25.22
N LEU A 291 9.04 -8.79 24.91
CA LEU A 291 8.61 -8.34 23.59
C LEU A 291 9.05 -6.90 23.31
N GLY A 292 9.00 -6.02 24.32
CA GLY A 292 9.51 -4.65 24.24
C GLY A 292 11.02 -4.62 23.96
N LYS A 293 11.81 -5.42 24.70
CA LYS A 293 13.26 -5.55 24.48
C LYS A 293 13.60 -6.05 23.07
N ALA A 294 12.77 -6.93 22.53
CA ALA A 294 12.89 -7.45 21.17
C ALA A 294 12.39 -6.49 20.07
N GLY A 295 11.97 -5.26 20.42
CA GLY A 295 11.43 -4.28 19.48
C GLY A 295 10.12 -4.73 18.83
N GLY A 296 9.30 -5.52 19.53
CA GLY A 296 8.04 -6.05 19.01
C GLY A 296 8.17 -7.28 18.10
N PHE A 297 9.39 -7.77 17.84
CA PHE A 297 9.63 -8.96 17.02
C PHE A 297 9.46 -10.24 17.83
N LEU A 298 8.31 -10.91 17.65
CA LEU A 298 7.98 -12.12 18.39
C LEU A 298 9.03 -13.24 18.27
N ARG A 299 9.59 -13.46 17.07
CA ARG A 299 10.62 -14.48 16.85
C ARG A 299 11.88 -14.23 17.71
N LYS A 300 12.32 -12.97 17.80
CA LYS A 300 13.48 -12.59 18.63
C LYS A 300 13.17 -12.80 20.11
N ALA A 301 11.99 -12.36 20.57
CA ALA A 301 11.55 -12.54 21.96
C ALA A 301 11.48 -14.01 22.38
N ILE A 302 11.13 -14.92 21.46
CA ILE A 302 11.13 -16.38 21.72
C ILE A 302 12.57 -16.91 21.76
N SER A 303 13.45 -16.51 20.85
CA SER A 303 14.83 -17.00 20.75
C SER A 303 15.75 -16.52 21.87
N ASP A 304 15.53 -15.32 22.41
CA ASP A 304 16.31 -14.78 23.54
C ASP A 304 16.11 -15.57 24.85
N ARG A 305 15.17 -16.53 24.88
CA ARG A 305 15.01 -17.51 25.97
C ARG A 305 15.95 -18.72 25.83
N THR A 306 16.32 -19.05 24.59
CA THR A 306 17.16 -20.23 24.28
C THR A 306 18.66 -19.94 24.33
N ALA A 307 19.05 -18.68 24.57
CA ALA A 307 20.42 -18.26 24.82
C ALA A 307 20.63 -18.01 26.32
#